data_AF-A0A7X9SS69-F1
#
_entry.id   AF-A0A7X9SS69-F1
#
_cell.length_a   1.000
_cell.length_b   1.000
_cell.length_c   1.000
_cell.angle_alpha   90.00
_cell.angle_beta   90.00
_cell.angle_gamma   90.00
#
_symmetry.space_group_name_H-M   'P 1'
#
loop_
_entity.id
_entity.type
_entity.pdbx_description
1 polymer ?
#
loop_
_entity_poly.entity_id
_entity_poly.type
_entity_poly.pdbx_seq_one_letter_code
_entity_poly.pdbx_strand_id
1 'polypeptide(L)'
;MMKNLEGIQFLAKDEMKLIYGGDAHLDMSDYYRNKSNCMLTARRLVSTGRVTGMTQKQVAQEIFAHAVAYYSAPTLEEIPGIGESIKDYLVDHAEVVDIANGGDTTLRRMAYSAIWTFMGDEF
;
A
#
# COMPACT_ATOMS: atom_id res chain seq x y z
N MET A 1 2.28 52.38 -13.48
CA MET A 1 2.15 51.32 -14.50
C MET A 1 3.32 50.35 -14.27
N MET A 2 3.08 49.24 -13.58
CA MET A 2 4.08 48.20 -13.27
C MET A 2 3.47 46.83 -13.55
N LYS A 3 4.34 45.93 -14.02
CA LYS A 3 4.05 44.69 -14.74
C LYS A 3 3.72 43.53 -13.81
N ASN A 4 2.85 42.64 -14.31
CA ASN A 4 2.66 41.27 -13.85
C ASN A 4 3.98 40.50 -13.81
N LEU A 5 4.24 39.85 -12.68
CA LEU A 5 4.96 38.58 -12.53
C LEU A 5 4.38 37.88 -11.29
N GLU A 6 3.12 37.48 -11.36
CA GLU A 6 2.51 36.63 -10.33
C GLU A 6 2.62 35.18 -10.76
N GLY A 7 3.23 34.36 -9.92
CA GLY A 7 3.38 32.93 -10.19
C GLY A 7 4.34 32.17 -9.28
N ILE A 8 4.96 32.83 -8.30
CA ILE A 8 5.69 32.12 -7.24
C ILE A 8 5.04 32.50 -5.92
N GLN A 9 4.08 31.68 -5.50
CA GLN A 9 3.54 31.75 -4.15
C GLN A 9 4.58 31.07 -3.23
N PHE A 10 5.35 31.87 -2.51
CA PHE A 10 6.15 31.37 -1.40
C PHE A 10 5.18 31.01 -0.28
N LEU A 11 4.90 29.71 -0.12
CA LEU A 11 4.19 29.21 1.04
C LEU A 11 5.00 29.62 2.28
N ALA A 12 4.36 30.35 3.19
CA ALA A 12 4.95 30.77 4.44
C ALA A 12 5.42 29.51 5.21
N LYS A 13 6.54 29.61 5.94
CA LYS A 13 7.13 28.47 6.69
C LYS A 13 6.13 27.80 7.65
N ASP A 14 5.09 28.53 8.00
CA ASP A 14 3.98 28.25 8.89
C ASP A 14 2.84 27.47 8.22
N GLU A 15 2.84 27.34 6.88
CA GLU A 15 1.99 26.42 6.12
C GLU A 15 2.67 25.09 5.79
N MET A 16 3.93 24.88 6.22
CA MET A 16 4.46 23.51 6.33
C MET A 16 3.77 22.83 7.51
N LYS A 17 2.58 22.27 7.26
CA LYS A 17 2.05 21.20 8.08
C LYS A 17 3.12 20.11 8.12
N LEU A 18 3.71 19.90 9.30
CA LEU A 18 4.26 18.61 9.66
C LEU A 18 3.09 17.63 9.62
N ILE A 19 2.86 17.01 8.45
CA ILE A 19 2.00 15.85 8.33
C ILE A 19 2.80 14.73 9.02
N TYR A 20 2.53 14.52 10.30
CA TYR A 20 2.81 13.22 10.90
C TYR A 20 1.99 12.22 10.08
N GLY A 21 2.64 11.57 9.11
CA GLY A 21 2.05 10.56 8.25
C GLY A 21 1.52 9.44 9.14
N GLY A 22 0.21 9.43 9.34
CA GLY A 22 -0.54 8.40 10.01
C GLY A 22 -1.41 7.76 8.94
N ASP A 23 -1.09 6.52 8.61
CA ASP A 23 -1.87 5.55 7.85
C ASP A 23 -2.22 5.96 6.40
N ALA A 24 -1.76 5.17 5.43
CA ALA A 24 -2.14 5.34 4.03
C ALA A 24 -3.39 4.51 3.72
N HIS A 25 -4.38 5.15 3.10
CA HIS A 25 -5.59 4.49 2.61
C HIS A 25 -5.54 4.56 1.09
N LEU A 26 -5.64 3.40 0.43
CA LEU A 26 -5.63 3.28 -1.03
C LEU A 26 -6.88 2.53 -1.48
N ASP A 27 -7.67 3.14 -2.36
CA ASP A 27 -8.75 2.42 -3.03
C ASP A 27 -8.16 1.31 -3.91
N MET A 28 -8.79 0.14 -3.91
CA MET A 28 -8.33 -0.97 -4.74
C MET A 28 -8.38 -0.61 -6.22
N SER A 29 -7.35 -1.02 -6.96
CA SER A 29 -7.18 -0.70 -8.39
C SER A 29 -6.56 -1.87 -9.13
N ASP A 30 -6.98 -2.10 -10.38
CA ASP A 30 -6.34 -3.05 -11.30
C ASP A 30 -4.83 -2.77 -11.45
N TYR A 31 -4.39 -1.53 -11.25
CA TYR A 31 -2.99 -1.15 -11.23
C TYR A 31 -2.16 -1.99 -10.26
N TYR A 32 -2.76 -2.45 -9.16
CA TYR A 32 -2.11 -3.23 -8.09
C TYR A 32 -2.01 -4.73 -8.37
N ARG A 33 -2.52 -5.22 -9.52
CA ARG A 33 -2.30 -6.59 -10.00
C ARG A 33 -0.88 -6.84 -10.52
N ASN A 34 -0.03 -5.80 -10.52
CA ASN A 34 1.36 -5.84 -10.94
C ASN A 34 2.30 -5.41 -9.80
N LYS A 35 3.26 -6.26 -9.44
CA LYS A 35 4.22 -6.02 -8.35
C LYS A 35 5.07 -4.77 -8.55
N SER A 36 5.44 -4.42 -9.79
CA SER A 36 6.23 -3.22 -10.07
C SER A 36 5.43 -1.95 -9.76
N ASN A 37 4.13 -1.97 -10.06
CA ASN A 37 3.20 -0.89 -9.75
C ASN A 37 2.98 -0.74 -8.24
N CYS A 38 2.88 -1.85 -7.51
CA CYS A 38 2.84 -1.85 -6.04
C CYS A 38 4.14 -1.27 -5.46
N MET A 39 5.30 -1.62 -6.00
CA MET A 39 6.60 -1.06 -5.59
C MET A 39 6.71 0.45 -5.85
N LEU A 40 6.22 0.94 -7.00
CA LEU A 40 6.20 2.37 -7.30
C LEU A 40 5.32 3.14 -6.31
N THR A 41 4.15 2.59 -6.00
CA THR A 41 3.21 3.18 -5.02
C THR A 41 3.84 3.18 -3.62
N ALA A 42 4.38 2.04 -3.19
CA ALA A 42 5.06 1.91 -1.91
C ALA A 42 6.26 2.85 -1.76
N ARG A 43 7.06 3.00 -2.81
CA ARG A 43 8.19 3.96 -2.84
C ARG A 43 7.69 5.37 -2.55
N ARG A 44 6.62 5.81 -3.20
CA ARG A 44 6.04 7.14 -2.99
C ARG A 44 5.55 7.31 -1.55
N LEU A 45 4.84 6.32 -1.00
CA LEU A 45 4.32 6.38 0.36
C LEU A 45 5.43 6.49 1.41
N VAL A 46 6.47 5.66 1.28
CA VAL A 46 7.61 5.68 2.21
C VAL A 46 8.46 6.94 2.04
N SER A 47 8.77 7.34 0.80
CA SER A 47 9.66 8.50 0.56
C SER A 47 9.03 9.84 0.95
N THR A 48 7.69 9.92 0.96
CA THR A 48 6.96 11.11 1.41
C THR A 48 6.71 11.09 2.92
N GLY A 49 7.14 10.05 3.63
CA GLY A 49 6.88 9.89 5.07
C GLY A 49 5.42 9.61 5.40
N ARG A 50 4.58 9.27 4.41
CA ARG A 50 3.16 8.95 4.61
C ARG A 50 2.96 7.60 5.28
N VAL A 51 3.89 6.68 5.07
CA VAL A 51 4.03 5.43 5.82
C VAL A 51 5.44 5.37 6.41
N THR A 52 5.53 5.07 7.71
CA THR A 52 6.79 4.95 8.45
C THR A 52 6.91 3.60 9.14
N GLY A 53 8.12 3.21 9.56
CA GLY A 53 8.37 1.94 10.25
C GLY A 53 8.29 0.68 9.37
N MET A 54 8.11 0.85 8.06
CA MET A 54 8.08 -0.24 7.07
C MET A 54 9.03 0.03 5.91
N THR A 55 9.55 -1.05 5.33
CA THR A 55 10.29 -0.98 4.06
C THR A 55 9.33 -0.85 2.88
N GLN A 56 9.80 -0.30 1.76
CA GLN A 56 9.02 -0.23 0.51
C GLN A 56 8.51 -1.61 0.08
N LYS A 57 9.32 -2.67 0.24
CA LYS A 57 8.91 -4.03 -0.09
C LYS A 57 7.73 -4.51 0.77
N GLN A 58 7.75 -4.24 2.07
CA GLN A 58 6.66 -4.66 2.96
C GLN A 58 5.34 -3.95 2.62
N VAL A 59 5.41 -2.65 2.36
CA VAL A 59 4.25 -1.86 1.91
C VAL A 59 3.73 -2.40 0.57
N ALA A 60 4.61 -2.70 -0.39
CA ALA A 60 4.20 -3.26 -1.68
C ALA A 60 3.58 -4.65 -1.56
N GLN A 61 4.09 -5.50 -0.66
CA GLN A 61 3.54 -6.83 -0.40
C GLN A 61 2.12 -6.76 0.15
N GLU A 62 1.84 -5.82 1.05
CA GLU A 62 0.50 -5.58 1.58
C GLU A 62 -0.47 -5.12 0.50
N ILE A 63 -0.11 -4.08 -0.28
CA ILE A 63 -0.92 -3.61 -1.42
C ILE A 63 -1.26 -4.77 -2.38
N PHE A 64 -0.25 -5.56 -2.74
CA PHE A 64 -0.40 -6.68 -3.66
C PHE A 64 -1.26 -7.81 -3.07
N ALA A 65 -1.14 -8.10 -1.77
CA ALA A 65 -1.94 -9.12 -1.12
C ALA A 65 -3.43 -8.75 -1.10
N HIS A 66 -3.76 -7.48 -0.83
CA HIS A 66 -5.15 -7.00 -0.93
C HIS A 66 -5.66 -7.07 -2.37
N ALA A 67 -4.82 -6.77 -3.37
CA ALA A 67 -5.21 -6.93 -4.78
C ALA A 67 -5.52 -8.38 -5.14
N VAL A 68 -4.70 -9.35 -4.69
CA VAL A 68 -4.97 -10.79 -4.87
C VAL A 68 -6.28 -11.18 -4.21
N ALA A 69 -6.54 -10.72 -2.99
CA ALA A 69 -7.79 -11.00 -2.30
C ALA A 69 -9.00 -10.44 -3.05
N TYR A 70 -8.88 -9.24 -3.62
CA TYR A 70 -9.97 -8.60 -4.36
C TYR A 70 -10.28 -9.28 -5.70
N TYR A 71 -9.25 -9.56 -6.51
CA TYR A 71 -9.43 -10.05 -7.88
C TYR A 71 -9.36 -11.58 -8.00
N SER A 72 -8.81 -12.28 -7.00
CA SER A 72 -8.49 -13.70 -7.09
C SER A 72 -8.56 -14.41 -5.72
N ALA A 73 -9.53 -14.05 -4.86
CA ALA A 73 -9.71 -14.66 -3.53
C ALA A 73 -9.56 -16.20 -3.49
N PRO A 74 -10.11 -16.99 -4.45
CA PRO A 74 -9.97 -18.44 -4.42
C PRO A 74 -8.52 -18.94 -4.46
N THR A 75 -7.60 -18.22 -5.12
CA THR A 75 -6.20 -18.64 -5.24
C THR A 75 -5.44 -18.54 -3.92
N LEU A 76 -5.96 -17.80 -2.94
CA LEU A 76 -5.34 -17.71 -1.61
C LEU A 76 -5.28 -19.07 -0.90
N GLU A 77 -6.23 -19.96 -1.17
CA GLU A 77 -6.27 -21.31 -0.58
C GLU A 77 -5.14 -22.21 -1.10
N GLU A 78 -4.59 -21.90 -2.28
CA GLU A 78 -3.51 -22.67 -2.91
C GLU A 78 -2.13 -22.26 -2.39
N ILE A 79 -2.04 -21.15 -1.65
CA ILE A 79 -0.77 -20.58 -1.18
C ILE A 79 -0.39 -21.20 0.17
N PRO A 80 0.78 -21.88 0.27
CA PRO A 80 1.20 -22.50 1.51
C PRO A 80 1.32 -21.51 2.67
N GLY A 81 0.70 -21.86 3.80
CA GLY A 81 0.75 -21.05 5.03
C GLY A 81 -0.30 -19.95 5.13
N ILE A 82 -1.19 -19.81 4.13
CA ILE A 82 -2.38 -18.97 4.25
C ILE A 82 -3.52 -19.80 4.87
N GLY A 83 -3.83 -19.50 6.13
CA GLY A 83 -4.98 -20.10 6.81
C GLY A 83 -6.28 -19.33 6.55
N GLU A 84 -7.41 -19.97 6.85
CA GLU A 84 -8.76 -19.42 6.66
C GLU A 84 -8.92 -18.03 7.31
N SER A 85 -8.48 -17.85 8.55
CA SER A 85 -8.55 -16.53 9.23
C SER A 85 -7.82 -15.39 8.52
N ILE A 86 -6.73 -15.67 7.80
CA ILE A 86 -5.99 -14.65 7.04
C ILE A 86 -6.70 -14.37 5.72
N LYS A 87 -7.20 -15.42 5.06
CA LYS A 87 -8.01 -15.29 3.86
C LYS A 87 -9.25 -14.44 4.14
N ASP A 88 -10.02 -14.77 5.18
CA ASP A 88 -11.24 -14.05 5.54
C ASP A 88 -10.93 -12.58 5.83
N TYR A 89 -9.89 -12.31 6.62
CA TYR A 89 -9.43 -10.95 6.86
C TYR A 89 -9.12 -10.20 5.56
N LEU A 90 -8.33 -10.80 4.67
CA LEU A 90 -7.94 -10.17 3.41
C LEU A 90 -9.14 -9.91 2.49
N VAL A 91 -10.10 -10.83 2.44
CA VAL A 91 -11.33 -10.71 1.63
C VAL A 91 -12.25 -9.61 2.19
N ASP A 92 -12.45 -9.58 3.51
CA ASP A 92 -13.27 -8.58 4.19
C ASP A 92 -12.71 -7.15 4.06
N HIS A 93 -11.40 -7.02 3.81
CA HIS A 93 -10.69 -5.75 3.68
C HIS A 93 -10.12 -5.55 2.26
N ALA A 94 -10.66 -6.23 1.25
CA ALA A 94 -10.08 -6.24 -0.09
C ALA A 94 -10.32 -4.92 -0.87
N GLU A 95 -11.39 -4.19 -0.58
CA GLU A 95 -11.80 -2.97 -1.31
C GLU A 95 -10.88 -1.77 -1.06
N VAL A 96 -10.27 -1.69 0.13
CA VAL A 96 -9.39 -0.60 0.54
C VAL A 96 -8.15 -1.19 1.21
N VAL A 97 -6.97 -0.66 0.86
CA VAL A 97 -5.71 -1.03 1.51
C VAL A 97 -5.37 0.00 2.58
N ASP A 98 -5.56 -0.40 3.83
CA ASP A 98 -5.22 0.40 5.01
C ASP A 98 -3.83 0.02 5.52
N ILE A 99 -2.85 0.89 5.26
CA ILE A 99 -1.43 0.64 5.57
C ILE A 99 -1.06 1.45 6.81
N ALA A 100 -1.05 0.77 7.96
CA ALA A 100 -0.70 1.37 9.23
C ALA A 100 0.82 1.62 9.36
N ASN A 101 1.20 2.64 10.14
CA ASN A 101 2.61 2.82 10.53
C ASN A 101 3.14 1.60 11.30
N GLY A 102 4.35 1.15 10.95
CA GLY A 102 4.93 -0.08 11.51
C GLY A 102 4.36 -1.38 10.90
N GLY A 103 3.31 -1.26 10.09
CA GLY A 103 2.64 -2.35 9.40
C GLY A 103 1.70 -3.15 10.28
N ASP A 104 1.26 -4.27 9.72
CA ASP A 104 0.33 -5.17 10.38
C ASP A 104 1.03 -6.18 11.32
N THR A 105 0.25 -7.05 11.95
CA THR A 105 0.70 -8.19 12.75
C THR A 105 1.72 -9.04 12.00
N THR A 106 2.64 -9.68 12.74
CA THR A 106 3.68 -10.54 12.16
C THR A 106 3.10 -11.64 11.27
N LEU A 107 1.96 -12.23 11.65
CA LEU A 107 1.29 -13.28 10.89
C LEU A 107 0.81 -12.77 9.52
N ARG A 108 0.15 -11.62 9.47
CA ARG A 108 -0.32 -11.03 8.20
C ARG A 108 0.84 -10.59 7.32
N ARG A 109 1.90 -10.01 7.90
CA ARG A 109 3.11 -9.67 7.14
C ARG A 109 3.78 -10.91 6.51
N MET A 110 3.79 -12.04 7.21
CA MET A 110 4.25 -13.31 6.64
C MET A 110 3.34 -13.77 5.49
N ALA A 111 2.02 -13.66 5.66
CA ALA A 111 1.05 -13.96 4.60
C ALA A 111 1.25 -13.08 3.36
N TYR A 112 1.41 -11.76 3.52
CA TYR A 112 1.66 -10.85 2.40
C TYR A 112 2.94 -11.22 1.65
N SER A 113 3.98 -11.64 2.38
CA SER A 113 5.22 -12.12 1.77
C SER A 113 5.06 -13.46 1.05
N ALA A 114 4.23 -14.37 1.58
CA ALA A 114 3.91 -15.64 0.92
C ALA A 114 3.14 -15.38 -0.39
N ILE A 115 2.09 -14.57 -0.34
CA ILE A 115 1.29 -14.18 -1.51
C ILE A 115 2.18 -13.55 -2.58
N TRP A 116 3.04 -12.61 -2.19
CA TRP A 116 4.03 -12.02 -3.09
C TRP A 116 4.95 -13.05 -3.75
N THR A 117 5.28 -14.15 -3.07
CA THR A 117 6.22 -15.15 -3.58
C THR A 117 5.54 -16.12 -4.54
N PHE A 118 4.33 -16.56 -4.23
CA PHE A 118 3.64 -17.61 -4.98
C PHE A 118 2.74 -17.09 -6.11
N MET A 119 2.17 -15.89 -5.98
CA MET A 119 1.33 -15.33 -7.03
C MET A 119 2.16 -14.66 -8.13
N GLY A 120 1.78 -14.85 -9.39
CA GLY A 120 2.29 -14.09 -10.52
C GLY A 120 1.70 -12.69 -10.59
N ASP A 121 2.15 -11.88 -11.55
CA ASP A 121 1.45 -10.65 -11.92
C ASP A 121 0.25 -10.98 -12.84
N GLU A 122 -0.68 -10.03 -13.00
CA GLU A 122 -1.79 -10.06 -13.98
C GLU A 122 -2.90 -11.10 -13.74
N PHE A 123 -3.04 -11.62 -12.50
CA PHE A 123 -4.17 -12.48 -12.06
C PHE A 123 -5.50 -11.75 -12.06
#